data_AF-A0A947I314-F1
#
_entry.id   AF-A0A947I314-F1
#
_cell.length_a   1.000
_cell.length_b   1.000
_cell.length_c   1.000
_cell.angle_alpha   90.00
_cell.angle_beta   90.00
_cell.angle_gamma   90.00
#
_symmetry.space_group_name_H-M   'P 1'
#
loop_
_entity.id
_entity.type
_entity.pdbx_description
1 polymer ?
#
loop_
_entity_poly.entity_id
_entity_poly.type
_entity_poly.pdbx_seq_one_letter_code
_entity_poly.pdbx_strand_id
1 'polypeptide(L)'
;MSSSGSKGALLIIILIGLIILVFTLNGQRQMTAEQLERVTIRLEQLQGGGTQENQEKAKRITRKVRILMDLGDVEPTVATIVDVTSLRKQNSFYNKAENGDFLIVTPERAILYNEEKNRIIDVVPVQIKPNTGQ
;
A
#
# COMPACT_ATOMS: atom_id res chain seq x y z
N MET A 1 -14.46 -6.60 -32.76
CA MET A 1 -15.31 -6.71 -31.54
C MET A 1 -14.43 -7.00 -30.33
N SER A 2 -14.92 -6.63 -29.14
CA SER A 2 -14.19 -6.01 -28.03
C SER A 2 -13.16 -6.86 -27.26
N SER A 3 -12.14 -6.13 -26.77
CA SER A 3 -11.01 -6.53 -25.92
C SER A 3 -11.39 -6.53 -24.44
N SER A 4 -11.12 -7.63 -23.73
CA SER A 4 -11.19 -7.74 -22.27
C SER A 4 -10.13 -8.72 -21.78
N GLY A 5 -8.95 -8.21 -21.43
CA GLY A 5 -7.84 -9.08 -20.97
C GLY A 5 -6.60 -8.37 -20.40
N SER A 6 -6.66 -7.07 -20.05
CA SER A 6 -5.44 -6.29 -19.74
C SER A 6 -5.27 -5.88 -18.27
N LYS A 7 -6.28 -6.01 -17.40
CA LYS A 7 -6.20 -5.46 -16.02
C LYS A 7 -5.39 -6.34 -15.07
N GLY A 8 -5.51 -7.67 -15.19
CA GLY A 8 -4.67 -8.61 -14.44
C GLY A 8 -3.21 -8.60 -14.92
N ALA A 9 -3.01 -8.50 -16.23
CA ALA A 9 -1.68 -8.41 -16.84
C ALA A 9 -0.92 -7.15 -16.38
N LEU A 10 -1.60 -6.01 -16.26
CA LEU A 10 -0.97 -4.77 -15.77
C LEU A 10 -0.55 -4.85 -14.30
N LEU A 11 -1.34 -5.48 -13.43
CA LEU A 11 -0.96 -5.70 -12.02
C LEU A 11 0.24 -6.66 -11.90
N ILE A 12 0.28 -7.70 -12.74
CA ILE A 12 1.41 -8.63 -12.82
C ILE A 12 2.66 -7.91 -13.34
N ILE A 13 2.55 -7.05 -14.36
CA ILE A 13 3.67 -6.26 -14.88
C ILE A 13 4.20 -5.28 -13.83
N ILE A 14 3.34 -4.66 -13.01
CA ILE A 14 3.74 -3.76 -11.93
C ILE A 14 4.45 -4.53 -10.79
N LEU A 15 3.92 -5.70 -10.40
CA LEU A 15 4.57 -6.57 -9.42
C LEU A 15 5.92 -7.09 -9.93
N ILE A 16 5.99 -7.52 -11.19
CA ILE A 16 7.24 -7.94 -11.83
C ILE A 16 8.23 -6.78 -11.90
N GLY A 17 7.77 -5.56 -12.21
CA GLY A 17 8.59 -4.36 -12.20
C GLY A 17 9.15 -4.04 -10.82
N LEU A 18 8.37 -4.21 -9.76
CA LEU A 18 8.82 -4.04 -8.38
C LEU A 18 9.81 -5.13 -7.95
N ILE A 19 9.59 -6.38 -8.37
CA ILE A 19 10.52 -7.49 -8.12
C ILE A 19 11.85 -7.24 -8.84
N ILE A 20 11.81 -6.82 -10.11
CA ILE A 20 13.01 -6.47 -10.90
C ILE A 20 13.74 -5.28 -10.29
N LEU A 21 13.02 -4.25 -9.83
CA LEU A 21 13.61 -3.10 -9.14
C LEU A 21 14.30 -3.51 -7.82
N VAL A 22 13.71 -4.44 -7.06
CA VAL A 22 14.34 -5.00 -5.86
C VAL A 22 15.57 -5.85 -6.24
N PHE A 23 15.54 -6.55 -7.37
CA PHE A 23 16.64 -7.38 -7.86
C PHE A 23 17.83 -6.56 -8.34
N THR A 24 17.60 -5.44 -9.05
CA THR A 24 18.67 -4.53 -9.50
C THR A 24 19.33 -3.81 -8.33
N LEU A 25 18.61 -3.54 -7.26
CA LEU A 25 19.17 -3.00 -6.02
C LEU A 25 19.99 -4.04 -5.22
N ASN A 26 19.76 -5.34 -5.41
CA ASN A 26 20.34 -6.42 -4.62
C ASN A 26 21.43 -7.27 -5.33
N GLY A 27 21.85 -6.90 -6.54
CA GLY A 27 22.76 -7.67 -7.42
C GLY A 27 24.21 -7.90 -6.95
N GLN A 28 24.51 -7.86 -5.64
CA GLN A 28 25.87 -8.06 -5.12
C GLN A 28 25.91 -8.72 -3.73
N ARG A 29 25.11 -9.76 -3.47
CA ARG A 29 25.15 -10.48 -2.18
C ARG A 29 25.22 -12.00 -2.33
N GLN A 30 26.16 -12.52 -3.12
CA GLN A 30 26.34 -13.96 -3.35
C GLN A 30 27.55 -14.59 -2.61
N MET A 31 27.80 -14.24 -1.35
CA MET A 31 28.70 -14.99 -0.44
C MET A 31 28.15 -14.87 1.01
N THR A 32 27.13 -15.57 1.51
CA THR A 32 26.74 -17.00 1.52
C THR A 32 27.78 -17.86 2.27
N ALA A 33 27.91 -17.81 3.60
CA ALA A 33 27.16 -18.72 4.48
C ALA A 33 26.94 -18.22 5.93
N GLU A 34 27.73 -17.27 6.45
CA GLU A 34 27.60 -16.80 7.85
C GLU A 34 26.49 -15.75 8.07
N GLN A 35 25.92 -15.20 6.99
CA GLN A 35 24.76 -14.31 7.09
C GLN A 35 23.44 -15.06 7.15
N LEU A 36 23.40 -16.37 6.86
CA LEU A 36 22.13 -17.10 6.83
C LEU A 36 21.43 -17.11 8.18
N GLU A 37 22.18 -17.19 9.28
CA GLU A 37 21.59 -17.20 10.63
C GLU A 37 20.97 -15.85 11.02
N ARG A 38 21.63 -14.73 10.66
CA ARG A 38 21.05 -13.38 10.83
C ARG A 38 19.93 -13.09 9.83
N VAL A 39 19.96 -13.69 8.66
CA VAL A 39 18.90 -13.58 7.66
C VAL A 39 17.66 -14.30 8.15
N THR A 40 17.75 -15.44 8.82
CA THR A 40 16.57 -16.10 9.41
C THR A 40 15.91 -15.24 10.49
N ILE A 41 16.69 -14.67 11.42
CA ILE A 41 16.16 -13.75 12.46
C ILE A 41 15.55 -12.48 11.84
N ARG A 42 16.14 -11.98 10.75
CA ARG A 42 15.61 -10.80 10.05
C ARG A 42 14.42 -11.15 9.14
N LEU A 43 14.30 -12.38 8.66
CA LEU A 43 13.17 -12.84 7.86
C LEU A 43 11.95 -13.14 8.72
N GLU A 44 12.09 -13.58 9.97
CA GLU A 44 10.96 -13.57 10.91
C GLU A 44 10.49 -12.12 11.18
N GLN A 45 11.42 -11.17 11.25
CA GLN A 45 11.10 -9.73 11.39
C GLN A 45 10.52 -9.10 10.11
N LEU A 46 10.84 -9.63 8.91
CA LEU A 46 10.36 -9.10 7.63
C LEU A 46 9.09 -9.80 7.14
N GLN A 47 8.86 -11.06 7.53
CA GLN A 47 7.60 -11.78 7.28
C GLN A 47 6.48 -11.30 8.23
N GLY A 48 6.81 -10.51 9.27
CA GLY A 48 5.88 -9.91 10.24
C GLY A 48 5.43 -8.46 9.97
N GLY A 49 5.70 -7.89 8.79
CA GLY A 49 5.24 -6.55 8.42
C GLY A 49 6.36 -5.49 8.45
N GLY A 50 6.09 -4.32 7.86
CA GLY A 50 7.08 -3.25 7.67
C GLY A 50 7.82 -2.84 8.95
N THR A 51 8.91 -2.08 8.81
CA THR A 51 9.72 -1.55 9.93
C THR A 51 8.85 -1.09 11.11
N GLN A 52 9.31 -1.29 12.35
CA GLN A 52 8.55 -0.87 13.55
C GLN A 52 8.03 0.57 13.45
N GLU A 53 8.82 1.48 12.86
CA GLU A 53 8.43 2.85 12.56
C GLU A 53 7.18 2.96 11.66
N ASN A 54 7.08 2.12 10.62
CA ASN A 54 5.92 2.10 9.73
C ASN A 54 4.67 1.56 10.43
N GLN A 55 4.82 0.57 11.32
CA GLN A 55 3.70 0.04 12.12
C GLN A 55 3.19 1.08 13.13
N GLU A 56 4.10 1.75 13.85
CA GLU A 56 3.80 2.85 14.76
C GLU A 56 3.09 4.01 14.03
N LYS A 57 3.58 4.35 12.84
CA LYS A 57 2.98 5.35 11.96
C LYS A 57 1.57 4.94 11.53
N ALA A 58 1.37 3.72 11.04
CA ALA A 58 0.06 3.21 10.66
C ALA A 58 -0.92 3.27 11.84
N LYS A 59 -0.53 2.79 13.02
CA LYS A 59 -1.36 2.84 14.25
C LYS A 59 -1.74 4.27 14.62
N ARG A 60 -0.79 5.21 14.55
CA ARG A 60 -1.04 6.64 14.82
C ARG A 60 -2.06 7.23 13.86
N ILE A 61 -1.87 7.00 12.56
CA ILE A 61 -2.80 7.49 11.52
C ILE A 61 -4.18 6.89 11.69
N THR A 62 -4.28 5.57 11.88
CA THR A 62 -5.55 4.89 12.13
C THR A 62 -6.28 5.46 13.34
N ARG A 63 -5.58 5.74 14.44
CA ARG A 63 -6.17 6.37 15.62
C ARG A 63 -6.73 7.76 15.31
N LYS A 64 -5.99 8.60 14.60
CA LYS A 64 -6.46 9.94 14.20
C LYS A 64 -7.70 9.85 13.31
N VAL A 65 -7.70 8.96 12.33
CA VAL A 65 -8.86 8.77 11.44
C VAL A 65 -10.08 8.25 12.21
N ARG A 66 -9.91 7.32 13.17
CA ARG A 66 -11.01 6.81 14.02
C ARG A 66 -11.69 7.88 14.87
N ILE A 67 -11.01 8.98 15.18
CA ILE A 67 -11.60 10.14 15.87
C ILE A 67 -12.51 10.94 14.91
N LEU A 68 -12.17 10.96 13.61
CA LEU A 68 -12.87 11.73 12.59
C LEU A 68 -14.00 10.96 11.93
N MET A 69 -13.89 9.63 11.83
CA MET A 69 -14.85 8.77 11.17
C MET A 69 -14.80 7.36 11.75
N ASP A 70 -15.95 6.74 11.92
CA ASP A 70 -16.04 5.33 12.28
C ASP A 70 -15.52 4.43 11.15
N LEU A 71 -14.51 3.62 11.48
CA LEU A 71 -13.91 2.62 10.60
C LEU A 71 -14.43 1.21 10.87
N GLY A 72 -15.22 1.02 11.94
CA GLY A 72 -15.59 -0.30 12.46
C GLY A 72 -14.43 -1.03 13.13
N ASP A 73 -14.68 -2.28 13.51
CA ASP A 73 -13.69 -3.17 14.13
C ASP A 73 -12.87 -3.94 13.09
N VAL A 74 -12.27 -3.18 12.16
CA VAL A 74 -11.34 -3.71 11.17
C VAL A 74 -9.99 -3.04 11.32
N GLU A 75 -8.94 -3.78 11.02
CA GLU A 75 -7.59 -3.25 10.93
C GLU A 75 -7.34 -2.74 9.51
N PRO A 76 -7.23 -1.42 9.29
CA PRO A 76 -7.03 -0.87 7.97
C PRO A 76 -5.57 -0.96 7.53
N THR A 77 -5.36 -1.04 6.22
CA THR A 77 -4.04 -0.85 5.62
C THR A 77 -3.78 0.64 5.43
N VAL A 78 -2.62 1.12 5.89
CA VAL A 78 -2.21 2.52 5.76
C VAL A 78 -0.98 2.63 4.87
N ALA A 79 -1.04 3.50 3.86
CA ALA A 79 0.07 3.80 2.97
C ALA A 79 0.27 5.32 2.83
N THR A 80 1.53 5.76 2.70
CA THR A 80 1.86 7.16 2.40
C THR A 80 1.91 7.38 0.90
N ILE A 81 1.32 8.47 0.42
CA ILE A 81 1.37 8.89 -0.97
C ILE A 81 2.71 9.57 -1.25
N VAL A 82 3.49 8.99 -2.17
CA VAL A 82 4.82 9.50 -2.55
C VAL A 82 4.86 10.12 -3.94
N ASP A 83 3.96 9.69 -4.84
CA ASP A 83 3.83 10.26 -6.19
C ASP A 83 2.35 10.39 -6.59
N VAL A 84 1.75 11.48 -6.12
CA VAL A 84 0.36 11.81 -6.42
C VAL A 84 0.12 12.12 -7.90
N THR A 85 1.15 12.58 -8.62
CA THR A 85 1.02 12.91 -10.05
C THR A 85 0.73 11.66 -10.86
N SER A 86 1.43 10.57 -10.57
CA SER A 86 1.16 9.27 -11.19
C SER A 86 -0.19 8.70 -10.78
N LEU A 87 -0.56 8.80 -9.50
CA LEU A 87 -1.85 8.29 -8.99
C LEU A 87 -3.07 9.02 -9.58
N ARG A 88 -2.98 10.34 -9.77
CA ARG A 88 -4.04 11.15 -10.43
C ARG A 88 -4.33 10.70 -11.86
N LYS A 89 -3.31 10.23 -12.59
CA LYS A 89 -3.50 9.67 -13.94
C LYS A 89 -4.26 8.34 -13.91
N GLN A 90 -4.15 7.60 -12.81
CA GLN A 90 -4.81 6.29 -12.66
C GLN A 90 -6.26 6.43 -12.20
N ASN A 91 -6.55 7.37 -11.29
CA ASN A 91 -7.88 7.54 -10.72
C ASN A 91 -8.11 8.98 -10.22
N SER A 92 -9.29 9.52 -10.53
CA SER A 92 -9.72 10.85 -10.08
C SER A 92 -9.85 10.99 -8.56
N PHE A 93 -9.96 9.87 -7.83
CA PHE A 93 -9.92 9.83 -6.37
C PHE A 93 -8.72 10.60 -5.79
N TYR A 94 -7.56 10.53 -6.45
CA TYR A 94 -6.33 11.19 -6.00
C TYR A 94 -6.21 12.67 -6.41
N ASN A 95 -7.20 13.25 -7.08
CA ASN A 95 -7.13 14.63 -7.59
C ASN A 95 -6.92 15.66 -6.47
N LYS A 96 -7.46 15.41 -5.28
CA LYS A 96 -7.34 16.29 -4.12
C LYS A 96 -6.20 15.92 -3.17
N ALA A 97 -5.52 14.79 -3.40
CA ALA A 97 -4.41 14.36 -2.57
C ALA A 97 -3.13 15.15 -2.88
N GLU A 98 -2.19 15.14 -1.94
CA GLU A 98 -0.85 15.70 -2.02
C GLU A 98 0.17 14.60 -1.61
N ASN A 99 1.44 14.77 -2.00
CA ASN A 99 2.50 13.89 -1.49
C ASN A 99 2.63 14.10 0.03
N GLY A 100 2.76 13.02 0.78
CA GLY A 100 2.72 13.04 2.24
C GLY A 100 1.34 12.77 2.84
N ASP A 101 0.27 12.82 2.04
CA ASP A 101 -1.04 12.32 2.48
C ASP A 101 -1.03 10.81 2.67
N PHE A 102 -2.02 10.31 3.39
CA PHE A 102 -2.20 8.90 3.68
C PHE A 102 -3.41 8.35 2.95
N LEU A 103 -3.22 7.18 2.33
CA LEU A 103 -4.28 6.31 1.86
C LEU A 103 -4.56 5.26 2.93
N ILE A 104 -5.79 5.22 3.43
CA ILE A 104 -6.28 4.22 4.37
C ILE A 104 -7.31 3.36 3.65
N VAL A 105 -7.09 2.04 3.64
CA VAL A 105 -7.96 1.08 2.96
C VAL A 105 -8.54 0.11 3.97
N THR A 106 -9.85 -0.03 3.92
CA THR A 106 -10.65 -1.01 4.66
C THR A 106 -11.35 -1.94 3.66
N PRO A 107 -12.00 -3.02 4.10
CA PRO A 107 -12.80 -3.86 3.20
C PRO A 107 -13.90 -3.09 2.45
N GLU A 108 -14.45 -2.04 3.05
CA GLU A 108 -15.60 -1.31 2.49
C GLU A 108 -15.23 -0.03 1.74
N ARG A 109 -14.12 0.61 2.11
CA ARG A 109 -13.81 1.98 1.67
C ARG A 109 -12.32 2.29 1.65
N ALA A 110 -11.95 3.17 0.74
CA ALA A 110 -10.64 3.82 0.66
C ALA A 110 -10.80 5.29 1.06
N ILE A 111 -9.84 5.80 1.84
CA ILE A 111 -9.90 7.10 2.50
C ILE A 111 -8.59 7.83 2.25
N LEU A 112 -8.68 9.07 1.79
CA LEU A 112 -7.54 9.99 1.75
C LEU A 112 -7.56 10.86 2.98
N TYR A 113 -6.42 10.96 3.65
CA TYR A 113 -6.28 11.68 4.91
C TYR A 113 -4.99 12.50 4.92
N ASN A 114 -5.09 13.76 5.31
CA ASN A 114 -3.95 14.65 5.51
C ASN A 114 -3.66 14.75 7.01
N GLU A 115 -2.45 14.32 7.43
CA GLU A 115 -2.07 14.31 8.85
C GLU A 115 -1.84 15.73 9.40
N GLU A 116 -1.26 16.63 8.60
CA GLU A 116 -0.89 17.99 9.02
C GLU A 116 -2.12 18.85 9.32
N LYS A 117 -3.13 18.78 8.44
CA LYS A 117 -4.41 19.47 8.54
C LYS A 117 -5.42 18.67 9.40
N ASN A 118 -5.05 17.46 9.84
CA ASN A 118 -5.89 16.51 10.58
C ASN A 118 -7.29 16.37 9.96
N ARG A 119 -7.35 16.09 8.65
CA ARG A 119 -8.60 16.13 7.88
C ARG A 119 -8.71 14.98 6.88
N ILE A 120 -9.89 14.39 6.80
CA ILE A 120 -10.27 13.48 5.71
C ILE A 120 -10.48 14.30 4.44
N ILE A 121 -9.75 13.97 3.38
CA ILE A 121 -9.79 14.67 2.09
C ILE A 121 -10.91 14.12 1.21
N ASP A 122 -11.00 12.79 1.10
CA ASP A 122 -12.01 12.12 0.29
C ASP A 122 -12.20 10.67 0.75
N VAL A 123 -13.38 10.10 0.47
CA VAL A 123 -13.74 8.72 0.84
C VAL A 123 -14.54 8.09 -0.30
N VAL A 124 -14.13 6.90 -0.72
CA VAL A 124 -14.82 6.15 -1.77
C VAL A 124 -15.05 4.70 -1.35
N PRO A 125 -16.17 4.08 -1.75
CA PRO A 125 -16.39 2.66 -1.49
C PRO A 125 -15.41 1.80 -2.29
N VAL A 126 -14.93 0.71 -1.68
CA VAL A 126 -14.15 -0.33 -2.34
C VAL A 126 -15.15 -1.37 -2.85
N GLN A 127 -15.34 -1.43 -4.17
CA GLN A 127 -16.10 -2.51 -4.77
C GLN A 127 -15.19 -3.70 -5.01
N ILE A 128 -15.23 -4.70 -4.13
CA ILE A 128 -14.68 -6.01 -4.41
C ILE A 128 -15.59 -6.65 -5.45
N LYS A 129 -15.22 -6.55 -6.74
CA LYS A 129 -15.84 -7.43 -7.74
C LYS A 129 -15.39 -8.85 -7.38
N PRO A 130 -16.30 -9.79 -7.09
CA PRO A 130 -15.90 -11.18 -6.95
C PRO A 130 -15.24 -11.57 -8.27
N ASN A 131 -13.98 -12.00 -8.20
CA ASN A 131 -13.32 -12.67 -9.31
C ASN A 131 -14.01 -14.03 -9.48
N THR A 132 -15.17 -14.04 -10.12
CA THR A 132 -15.75 -15.27 -10.64
C THR A 132 -14.86 -15.68 -11.80
N GLY A 133 -13.99 -16.67 -11.55
CA GLY A 133 -13.09 -17.21 -12.56
C GLY A 133 -13.87 -17.59 -13.81
N GLN A 134 -13.47 -17.02 -14.94
CA GLN A 134 -13.74 -17.55 -16.26
C GLN A 134 -12.41 -18.02 -16.85
#